data_AF-A0A359KCM2-F1
#
_entry.id   AF-A0A359KCM2-F1
#
_cell.length_a   1.000
_cell.length_b   1.000
_cell.length_c   1.000
_cell.angle_alpha   90.00
_cell.angle_beta   90.00
_cell.angle_gamma   90.00
#
_symmetry.space_group_name_H-M   'P 1'
#
loop_
_entity.id
_entity.type
_entity.pdbx_description
1 polymer ?
#
loop_
_entity_poly.entity_id
_entity_poly.type
_entity_poly.pdbx_seq_one_letter_code
_entity_poly.pdbx_strand_id
1 'polypeptide(L)'
;MPHAAWAELEAAARQDADARIQDQFTADPDRLARLTLDVAGLHIDLSKQSWTQAGLKAALALARACDVEGRRAALFNGEAVNLTEGRAVLHPALRAPDG
;
A
#
# COMPACT_ATOMS: atom_id res chain seq x y z
N MET A 1 12.10 -18.24 0.24
CA MET A 1 10.74 -18.82 0.36
C MET A 1 9.75 -17.75 -0.02
N PRO A 2 8.80 -17.96 -0.95
CA PRO A 2 7.76 -16.97 -1.18
C PRO A 2 7.03 -16.77 0.15
N HIS A 3 6.95 -15.51 0.56
CA HIS A 3 6.24 -15.11 1.76
C HIS A 3 4.80 -15.63 1.67
N ALA A 4 4.20 -16.19 2.72
CA ALA A 4 2.83 -16.73 2.66
C ALA A 4 1.83 -15.70 2.09
N ALA A 5 1.94 -14.44 2.53
CA ALA A 5 1.17 -13.32 1.99
C ALA A 5 1.41 -13.02 0.50
N TRP A 6 2.58 -13.37 -0.06
CA TRP A 6 2.84 -13.26 -1.50
C TRP A 6 2.01 -14.28 -2.27
N ALA A 7 1.98 -15.54 -1.81
CA ALA A 7 1.17 -16.58 -2.42
C ALA A 7 -0.34 -16.29 -2.30
N GLU A 8 -0.78 -15.70 -1.18
CA GLU A 8 -2.15 -15.23 -1.00
C GLU A 8 -2.51 -14.10 -1.99
N LEU A 9 -1.62 -13.12 -2.19
CA LEU A 9 -1.83 -12.07 -3.17
C LEU A 9 -1.88 -12.63 -4.61
N GLU A 10 -1.00 -13.57 -4.96
CA GLU A 10 -1.05 -14.25 -6.26
C GLU A 10 -2.36 -15.01 -6.46
N ALA A 11 -2.87 -15.68 -5.42
CA ALA A 11 -4.15 -16.38 -5.48
C ALA A 11 -5.32 -15.40 -5.68
N ALA A 12 -5.33 -14.28 -4.94
CA ALA A 12 -6.33 -13.23 -5.10
C ALA A 12 -6.26 -12.60 -6.50
N ALA A 13 -5.06 -12.33 -7.03
CA ALA A 13 -4.89 -11.80 -8.38
C ALA A 13 -5.42 -12.75 -9.46
N ARG A 14 -5.26 -14.07 -9.30
CA ARG A 14 -5.83 -15.07 -10.22
C ARG A 14 -7.36 -15.09 -10.16
N GLN A 15 -7.94 -14.92 -8.97
CA GLN A 15 -9.39 -14.82 -8.80
C GLN A 15 -9.95 -13.52 -9.40
N ASP A 16 -9.22 -12.42 -9.23
CA ASP A 16 -9.59 -11.10 -9.74
C ASP A 16 -9.34 -10.94 -11.26
N ALA A 17 -8.68 -11.90 -11.92
CA ALA A 17 -8.23 -11.78 -13.31
C ALA A 17 -9.36 -11.47 -14.31
N ASP A 18 -10.55 -12.04 -14.07
CA ASP A 18 -11.74 -11.83 -14.88
C ASP A 18 -12.72 -10.80 -14.28
N ALA A 19 -12.37 -10.20 -13.13
CA ALA A 19 -13.23 -9.25 -12.44
C ALA A 19 -13.28 -7.90 -13.18
N ARG A 20 -14.48 -7.46 -13.55
CA ARG A 20 -14.67 -6.16 -14.18
C ARG A 20 -14.83 -5.09 -13.11
N ILE A 21 -14.14 -3.96 -13.25
CA ILE A 21 -14.25 -2.83 -12.32
C ILE A 21 -15.71 -2.39 -12.14
N GLN A 22 -16.50 -2.37 -13.21
CA GLN A 22 -17.93 -1.99 -13.17
C GLN A 22 -18.74 -2.89 -12.23
N ASP A 23 -18.50 -4.20 -12.25
CA ASP A 23 -19.21 -5.17 -11.42
C ASP A 23 -18.88 -4.96 -9.93
N GLN A 24 -17.69 -4.44 -9.64
CA GLN A 24 -17.30 -4.11 -8.27
C GLN A 24 -18.04 -2.89 -7.72
N PHE A 25 -18.40 -1.91 -8.56
CA PHE A 25 -19.28 -0.81 -8.15
C PHE A 25 -20.72 -1.27 -7.94
N THR A 26 -21.18 -2.26 -8.72
CA THR A 26 -22.49 -2.88 -8.50
C THR A 26 -22.52 -3.66 -7.19
N ALA A 27 -21.44 -4.38 -6.86
CA ALA A 27 -21.34 -5.20 -5.66
C ALA A 27 -21.05 -4.40 -4.37
N ASP A 28 -20.32 -3.29 -4.46
CA ASP A 28 -20.04 -2.37 -3.34
C ASP A 28 -20.45 -0.94 -3.75
N PRO A 29 -21.72 -0.53 -3.54
CA PRO A 29 -22.19 0.82 -3.87
C PRO A 29 -21.39 1.94 -3.18
N ASP A 30 -20.79 1.65 -2.03
CA ASP A 30 -19.96 2.61 -1.26
C ASP A 30 -18.49 2.59 -1.69
N ARG A 31 -18.12 1.82 -2.72
CA ARG A 31 -16.72 1.63 -3.16
C ARG A 31 -15.97 2.94 -3.39
N LEU A 32 -16.63 3.93 -4.02
CA LEU A 32 -16.02 5.25 -4.25
C LEU A 32 -15.61 5.87 -2.92
N ALA A 33 -16.56 6.05 -2.00
CA ALA A 33 -16.28 6.65 -0.70
C ALA A 33 -15.26 5.85 0.11
N ARG A 34 -15.32 4.51 0.04
CA ARG A 34 -14.41 3.60 0.77
C ARG A 34 -12.96 3.66 0.26
N LEU A 35 -12.78 3.88 -1.04
CA LEU A 35 -11.47 3.87 -1.72
C LEU A 35 -11.00 5.27 -2.13
N THR A 36 -11.68 6.30 -1.65
CA THR A 36 -11.24 7.69 -1.75
C THR A 36 -10.56 8.11 -0.46
N LEU A 37 -9.41 8.79 -0.57
CA LEU A 37 -8.69 9.36 0.55
C LEU A 37 -8.46 10.85 0.34
N ASP A 38 -8.83 11.65 1.33
CA ASP A 38 -8.42 13.04 1.47
C ASP A 38 -7.32 13.11 2.52
N VAL A 39 -6.06 13.22 2.08
CA VAL A 39 -4.89 13.14 2.96
C VAL A 39 -3.76 14.03 2.45
N ALA A 40 -3.08 14.73 3.37
CA ALA A 40 -1.95 15.60 3.05
C ALA A 40 -2.25 16.64 1.93
N GLY A 41 -3.49 17.14 1.89
CA GLY A 41 -3.96 18.08 0.85
C GLY A 41 -4.20 17.46 -0.53
N LEU A 42 -4.18 16.12 -0.63
CA LEU A 42 -4.44 15.37 -1.86
C LEU A 42 -5.79 14.66 -1.77
N HIS A 43 -6.51 14.64 -2.90
CA HIS A 43 -7.68 13.80 -3.12
C HIS A 43 -7.28 12.62 -4.00
N ILE A 44 -7.34 11.41 -3.44
CA ILE A 44 -6.87 10.18 -4.10
C ILE A 44 -8.05 9.24 -4.28
N ASP A 45 -8.44 8.96 -5.53
CA ASP A 45 -9.48 7.98 -5.88
C ASP A 45 -8.84 6.66 -6.33
N LEU A 46 -8.94 5.61 -5.51
CA LEU A 46 -8.50 4.25 -5.81
C LEU A 46 -9.64 3.33 -6.25
N SER A 47 -10.86 3.85 -6.42
CA SER A 47 -12.06 3.05 -6.67
C SER A 47 -12.08 2.37 -8.05
N LYS A 48 -11.37 2.93 -9.03
CA LYS A 48 -11.30 2.43 -10.41
C LYS A 48 -10.12 1.47 -10.65
N GLN A 49 -9.54 0.92 -9.59
CA GLN A 49 -8.53 -0.13 -9.67
C GLN A 49 -9.18 -1.51 -9.81
N SER A 50 -8.46 -2.45 -10.44
CA SER A 50 -8.95 -3.79 -10.76
C SER A 50 -9.08 -4.72 -9.56
N TRP A 51 -8.41 -4.43 -8.44
CA TRP A 51 -8.48 -5.28 -7.25
C TRP A 51 -9.90 -5.36 -6.69
N THR A 52 -10.32 -6.57 -6.30
CA THR A 52 -11.49 -6.74 -5.43
C THR A 52 -11.16 -6.28 -4.01
N GLN A 53 -12.17 -6.23 -3.14
CA GLN A 53 -11.93 -5.96 -1.71
C GLN A 53 -10.98 -7.03 -1.10
N ALA A 54 -11.10 -8.28 -1.53
CA ALA A 54 -10.20 -9.36 -1.11
C ALA A 54 -8.78 -9.15 -1.65
N GLY A 55 -8.64 -8.79 -2.92
CA GLY A 55 -7.34 -8.46 -3.53
C GLY A 55 -6.63 -7.31 -2.82
N LEU A 56 -7.35 -6.22 -2.53
CA LEU A 56 -6.80 -5.08 -1.78
C LEU A 56 -6.36 -5.49 -0.37
N LYS A 57 -7.16 -6.32 0.32
CA LYS A 57 -6.80 -6.83 1.65
C LYS A 57 -5.53 -7.70 1.61
N ALA A 58 -5.38 -8.56 0.59
CA ALA A 58 -4.18 -9.38 0.40
C ALA A 58 -2.94 -8.51 0.12
N ALA A 59 -3.08 -7.46 -0.69
CA ALA A 59 -1.99 -6.53 -0.98
C ALA A 59 -1.52 -5.80 0.29
N LEU A 60 -2.45 -5.32 1.13
CA LEU A 60 -2.13 -4.70 2.41
C LEU A 60 -1.53 -5.70 3.41
N ALA A 61 -1.97 -6.96 3.40
CA ALA A 61 -1.39 -8.01 4.23
C ALA A 61 0.07 -8.27 3.83
N LEU A 62 0.39 -8.30 2.53
CA LEU A 62 1.76 -8.41 2.05
C LEU A 62 2.62 -7.22 2.49
N ALA A 63 2.12 -5.98 2.35
CA ALA A 63 2.86 -4.78 2.78
C ALA A 63 3.25 -4.85 4.27
N ARG A 64 2.32 -5.25 5.14
CA ARG A 64 2.57 -5.44 6.57
C ARG A 64 3.57 -6.54 6.84
N ALA A 65 3.47 -7.64 6.11
CA ALA A 65 4.36 -8.77 6.33
C ALA A 65 5.79 -8.53 5.82
N CYS A 66 5.95 -7.61 4.86
CA CYS A 66 7.23 -7.04 4.46
C CYS A 66 7.73 -5.91 5.40
N ASP A 67 6.98 -5.59 6.46
CA ASP A 67 7.26 -4.53 7.44
C ASP A 67 7.48 -3.15 6.80
N VAL A 68 6.66 -2.78 5.81
CA VAL A 68 6.78 -1.48 5.14
C VAL A 68 6.66 -0.32 6.15
N GLU A 69 5.77 -0.43 7.12
CA GLU A 69 5.60 0.57 8.18
C GLU A 69 6.83 0.68 9.10
N GLY A 70 7.46 -0.43 9.49
CA GLY A 70 8.70 -0.42 10.26
C GLY A 70 9.88 0.13 9.46
N ARG A 71 10.01 -0.24 8.18
CA ARG A 71 11.01 0.34 7.26
C ARG A 71 10.83 1.83 7.07
N ARG A 72 9.59 2.29 6.96
CA ARG A 72 9.26 3.72 6.96
C ARG A 72 9.70 4.37 8.27
N ALA A 73 9.38 3.79 9.43
CA ALA A 73 9.79 4.34 10.72
C ALA A 73 11.32 4.45 10.84
N ALA A 74 12.06 3.41 10.45
CA ALA A 74 13.53 3.42 10.43
C ALA A 74 14.09 4.55 9.55
N LEU A 75 13.49 4.79 8.38
CA LEU A 75 13.86 5.91 7.50
C LEU A 75 13.66 7.27 8.20
N PHE A 76 12.48 7.49 8.81
CA PHE A 76 12.18 8.75 9.49
C PHE A 76 12.98 8.95 10.79
N ASN A 77 13.42 7.87 11.45
CA ASN A 77 14.30 7.91 12.62
C ASN A 77 15.79 8.09 12.27
N GLY A 78 16.14 8.15 10.98
CA GLY A 78 17.50 8.35 10.52
C GLY A 78 18.40 7.11 10.65
N GLU A 79 17.83 5.92 10.69
CA GLU A 79 18.61 4.67 10.66
C GLU A 79 19.32 4.49 9.31
N ALA A 80 20.38 3.67 9.29
CA ALA A 80 21.17 3.40 8.10
C ALA A 80 20.47 2.45 7.10
N VAL A 81 19.33 2.88 6.54
CA VAL A 81 18.51 2.08 5.63
C VAL A 81 19.11 1.92 4.23
N ASN A 82 20.08 2.76 3.83
CA ASN A 82 20.90 2.51 2.65
C ASN A 82 22.01 1.51 3.03
N LEU A 83 21.68 0.22 2.95
CA LEU A 83 22.52 -0.86 3.46
C LEU A 83 23.85 -1.01 2.72
N THR A 84 23.91 -0.75 1.41
CA THR A 84 25.14 -0.91 0.63
C THR A 84 26.18 0.14 0.97
N GLU A 85 25.74 1.34 1.36
CA GLU A 85 26.63 2.43 1.79
C GLU A 85 26.71 2.59 3.31
N GLY A 86 25.86 1.89 4.07
CA GLY A 86 25.76 2.03 5.53
C GLY A 86 25.29 3.42 5.98
N ARG A 87 24.36 4.05 5.24
CA ARG A 87 23.98 5.46 5.44
C ARG A 87 22.49 5.67 5.69
N ALA A 88 22.19 6.72 6.44
CA ALA A 88 20.83 7.23 6.61
C ALA A 88 20.32 7.92 5.35
N VAL A 89 18.99 7.93 5.18
CA VAL A 89 18.31 8.62 4.07
C VAL A 89 17.41 9.72 4.64
N LEU A 90 17.86 10.98 4.56
CA LEU A 90 17.31 12.10 5.33
C LEU A 90 16.58 13.17 4.50
N HIS A 91 16.18 12.87 3.27
CA HIS A 91 15.43 13.84 2.45
C HIS A 91 14.12 14.35 3.10
N PRO A 92 13.39 13.60 3.95
CA PRO A 92 12.22 14.15 4.65
C PRO A 92 12.61 15.18 5.70
N ALA A 93 13.76 15.03 6.38
CA ALA A 93 14.20 15.93 7.44
C ALA A 93 14.46 17.35 6.91
N LEU A 94 14.86 17.48 5.63
CA LEU A 94 15.06 18.78 4.97
C LEU A 94 13.77 19.60 4.80
N ARG A 95 12.60 19.00 5.03
CA ARG A 95 11.27 19.62 4.92
C ARG A 95 10.46 19.52 6.20
N ALA A 96 11.07 19.08 7.30
CA ALA A 96 10.42 19.10 8.60
C ALA A 96 10.17 20.56 9.02
N PRO A 97 9.08 20.84 9.77
CA PRO A 97 8.91 22.15 10.39
C PRO A 97 10.08 22.42 11.34
N ASP A 98 10.33 23.70 11.62
CA ASP A 98 11.30 24.11 12.65
C ASP A 98 10.96 23.42 13.98
N GLY A 99 11.99 22.88 14.64
CA GLY A 99 11.87 22.15 15.90
C GLY A 99 11.77 23.04 17.13
#